data_AF-A0A4T0J058-F1
#
_entry.id   AF-A0A4T0J058-F1
#
_cell.length_a   1.000
_cell.length_b   1.000
_cell.length_c   1.000
_cell.angle_alpha   90.00
_cell.angle_beta   90.00
_cell.angle_gamma   90.00
#
_symmetry.space_group_name_H-M   'P 1'
#
loop_
_entity.id
_entity.type
_entity.pdbx_description
1 polymer ?
#
loop_
_entity_poly.entity_id
_entity_poly.type
_entity_poly.pdbx_seq_one_letter_code
_entity_poly.pdbx_strand_id
1 'polypeptide(L)'
;MYDIEDFNSDKAGLSLGEMYNDQDVEILLIESLNWINHKLESDSNNDIIIGLRDRIQLRLNLFSIYNPYLTNCPSDNPRQLDESLSLINHAIEIIKIISPSPSPSTKVSNSFYSGISKYLPNMAPLPPLDDALLDIQGKNVWEGFKPSLECFRDINKAIRVQDPLEWINWLSSRSISKPSERALPSYLRNLTLSRFISDDNLIFNQHSIEWITDSLLQGMIGLPHGVLDLVIRLKQAEMTVVGRNPMSIGQALSVWSQRVAGFYVNLVSTYCHNRPRQKRNLPKSIKQFEELDNEIETVHQPSTKSLQPLSPTLATLFALIPFAMRSFILSLNIESLLVTTELDLLDKEHDWFIIYWQLSRVARSWQYELNQASSSLSSLPVDNRVGFTEAVKHNALEWMKERTLFASIMDHLSQATLNASALHIIKLNTPSLSTGERQARFQRRLKWTMRGNIPRDTHSVRDIETDPSFELYDKDLFVLNGNATTEAATRYYESALEKINLSLSINTSQAHLKLSEEKRDSTLQALKLICETNIDKVKNTSSTQQHTLQWSNALQPWFPNLASSIN
;
A
#
# COMPACT_ATOMS: atom_id res chain seq x y z
N MET A 1 -6.02 3.93 -14.80
CA MET A 1 -6.38 5.23 -14.18
C MET A 1 -7.71 5.70 -14.76
N TYR A 2 -8.47 6.52 -14.05
CA TYR A 2 -9.80 6.93 -14.48
C TYR A 2 -9.79 8.37 -14.98
N ASP A 3 -10.10 8.58 -16.26
CA ASP A 3 -10.27 9.92 -16.83
C ASP A 3 -11.40 10.67 -16.13
N ILE A 4 -11.30 12.00 -16.09
CA ILE A 4 -12.19 12.96 -15.40
C ILE A 4 -12.13 12.87 -13.85
N GLU A 5 -11.66 11.76 -13.29
CA GLU A 5 -11.48 11.58 -11.84
C GLU A 5 -10.02 11.78 -11.39
N ASP A 6 -9.09 11.07 -12.02
CA ASP A 6 -7.66 11.11 -11.67
C ASP A 6 -6.90 12.21 -12.45
N PHE A 7 -7.32 12.47 -13.68
CA PHE A 7 -6.77 13.46 -14.59
C PHE A 7 -7.85 13.86 -15.60
N ASN A 8 -7.66 14.98 -16.29
CA ASN A 8 -8.51 15.35 -17.41
C ASN A 8 -7.70 15.20 -18.71
N SER A 9 -8.15 14.31 -19.60
CA SER A 9 -7.51 14.08 -20.89
C SER A 9 -7.95 15.06 -21.99
N ASP A 10 -8.99 15.86 -21.75
CA ASP A 10 -9.50 16.80 -22.74
C ASP A 10 -8.53 17.97 -22.96
N LYS A 11 -7.99 18.04 -24.18
CA LYS A 11 -7.07 19.08 -24.63
C LYS A 11 -7.76 20.14 -25.49
N ALA A 12 -9.08 20.08 -25.64
CA ALA A 12 -9.84 20.96 -26.52
C ALA A 12 -9.31 20.98 -27.98
N GLY A 13 -8.83 19.83 -28.46
CA GLY A 13 -8.22 19.70 -29.79
C GLY A 13 -6.85 20.38 -29.95
N LEU A 14 -6.22 20.86 -28.88
CA LEU A 14 -4.88 21.45 -28.91
C LEU A 14 -3.80 20.37 -28.74
N SER A 15 -2.69 20.51 -29.49
CA SER A 15 -1.46 19.78 -29.17
C SER A 15 -0.76 20.46 -28.00
N LEU A 16 -0.27 19.66 -27.05
CA LEU A 16 0.52 20.14 -25.92
C LEU A 16 2.03 20.08 -26.19
N GLY A 17 2.41 20.09 -27.48
CA GLY A 17 3.80 20.00 -27.92
C GLY A 17 4.23 18.59 -28.32
N GLU A 18 3.30 17.65 -28.49
CA GLU A 18 3.62 16.28 -28.95
C GLU A 18 4.21 16.24 -30.38
N MET A 19 4.12 17.34 -31.12
CA MET A 19 4.66 17.49 -32.46
C MET A 19 6.16 17.82 -32.51
N TYR A 20 6.77 18.20 -31.37
CA TYR A 20 8.19 18.52 -31.30
C TYR A 20 9.01 17.28 -30.95
N ASN A 21 10.17 17.14 -31.58
CA ASN A 21 11.11 16.07 -31.26
C ASN A 21 11.84 16.40 -29.95
N ASP A 22 11.97 15.41 -29.08
CA ASP A 22 12.66 15.53 -27.80
C ASP A 22 14.10 16.05 -27.94
N GLN A 23 14.83 15.60 -28.96
CA GLN A 23 16.21 16.03 -29.21
C GLN A 23 16.31 17.52 -29.55
N ASP A 24 15.35 18.05 -30.33
CA ASP A 24 15.34 19.46 -30.70
C ASP A 24 15.09 20.33 -29.46
N VAL A 25 14.21 19.89 -28.57
CA VAL A 25 13.93 20.59 -27.30
C VAL A 25 15.17 20.59 -26.40
N GLU A 26 15.87 19.46 -26.30
CA GLU A 26 17.11 19.36 -25.52
C GLU A 26 18.20 20.31 -26.05
N ILE A 27 18.42 20.34 -27.36
CA ILE A 27 19.39 21.23 -28.01
C ILE A 27 19.07 22.70 -27.69
N LEU A 28 17.81 23.11 -27.82
CA LEU A 28 17.40 24.49 -27.53
C LEU A 28 17.62 24.88 -26.06
N LEU A 29 17.42 23.95 -25.12
CA LEU A 29 17.72 24.19 -23.70
C LEU A 29 19.23 24.36 -23.46
N ILE A 30 20.07 23.56 -24.11
CA ILE A 30 21.54 23.65 -24.02
C ILE A 30 22.04 24.97 -24.63
N GLU A 31 21.56 25.33 -25.81
CA GLU A 31 21.90 26.61 -26.47
C GLU A 31 21.49 27.81 -25.61
N SER A 32 20.30 27.74 -25.00
CA SER A 32 19.82 28.77 -24.08
C SER A 32 20.71 28.91 -22.85
N LEU A 33 21.17 27.79 -22.27
CA LEU A 33 22.12 27.80 -21.14
C LEU A 33 23.45 28.42 -21.54
N ASN A 34 24.00 28.03 -22.70
CA ASN A 34 25.26 28.59 -23.21
C ASN A 34 25.15 30.10 -23.42
N TRP A 35 24.04 30.55 -24.00
CA TRP A 35 23.78 31.98 -24.19
C TRP A 35 23.70 32.75 -22.85
N ILE A 36 23.01 32.20 -21.84
CA ILE A 36 22.93 32.81 -20.50
C ILE A 36 24.30 32.84 -19.81
N ASN A 37 25.06 31.74 -19.89
CA ASN A 37 26.39 31.67 -19.29
C ASN A 37 27.33 32.73 -19.88
N HIS A 38 27.30 32.91 -21.20
CA HIS A 38 28.07 33.98 -21.85
C HIS A 38 27.64 35.39 -21.40
N LYS A 39 26.35 35.59 -21.10
CA LYS A 39 25.88 36.86 -20.51
C LYS A 39 26.40 37.07 -19.08
N LEU A 40 26.45 36.02 -18.26
CA LEU A 40 26.98 36.10 -16.89
C LEU A 40 28.48 36.35 -16.84
N GLU A 41 29.25 35.98 -17.87
CA GLU A 41 30.66 36.36 -18.00
C GLU A 41 30.84 37.89 -18.04
N SER A 42 29.84 38.61 -18.57
CA SER A 42 29.86 40.08 -18.68
C SER A 42 29.23 40.83 -17.50
N ASP A 43 28.34 40.17 -16.74
CA ASP A 43 27.61 40.75 -15.60
C ASP A 43 27.33 39.66 -14.55
N SER A 44 28.35 39.36 -13.74
CA SER A 44 28.38 38.17 -12.88
C SER A 44 27.43 38.19 -11.69
N ASN A 45 26.88 39.35 -11.33
CA ASN A 45 26.07 39.55 -10.13
C ASN A 45 24.59 39.82 -10.44
N ASN A 46 24.15 39.50 -11.65
CA ASN A 46 22.77 39.74 -12.06
C ASN A 46 21.85 38.60 -11.58
N ASP A 47 21.24 38.78 -10.40
CA ASP A 47 20.36 37.79 -9.76
C ASP A 47 19.22 37.28 -10.66
N ILE A 48 18.70 38.13 -11.56
CA ILE A 48 17.64 37.74 -12.50
C ILE A 48 18.17 36.75 -13.54
N ILE A 49 19.37 37.01 -14.08
CA ILE A 49 20.02 36.15 -15.07
C ILE A 49 20.46 34.84 -14.43
N ILE A 50 21.00 34.88 -13.20
CA ILE A 50 21.34 33.67 -12.42
C ILE A 50 20.08 32.82 -12.19
N GLY A 51 18.99 33.44 -11.71
CA GLY A 51 17.73 32.74 -11.52
C GLY A 51 17.15 32.15 -12.81
N LEU A 52 17.35 32.81 -13.96
CA LEU A 52 16.96 32.26 -15.26
C LEU A 52 17.82 31.04 -15.63
N ARG A 53 19.14 31.13 -15.48
CA ARG A 53 20.08 30.01 -15.72
C ARG A 53 19.63 28.77 -14.95
N ASP A 54 19.39 28.91 -13.64
CA ASP A 54 19.07 27.78 -12.77
C ASP A 54 17.72 27.13 -13.14
N ARG A 55 16.75 27.94 -13.56
CA ARG A 55 15.45 27.45 -14.04
C ARG A 55 15.57 26.72 -15.38
N ILE A 56 16.45 27.14 -16.28
CA ILE A 56 16.69 26.41 -17.55
C ILE A 56 17.46 25.12 -17.26
N GLN A 57 18.46 25.16 -16.38
CA GLN A 57 19.21 23.97 -15.96
C GLN A 57 18.28 22.93 -15.33
N LEU A 58 17.37 23.37 -14.45
CA LEU A 58 16.37 22.47 -13.88
C LEU A 58 15.47 21.88 -14.97
N ARG A 59 15.02 22.66 -15.96
CA ARG A 59 14.22 22.13 -17.08
C ARG A 59 14.97 21.06 -17.88
N LEU A 60 16.25 21.28 -18.17
CA LEU A 60 17.09 20.29 -18.87
C LEU A 60 17.23 19.00 -18.04
N ASN A 61 17.47 19.13 -16.74
CA ASN A 61 17.53 17.99 -15.83
C ASN A 61 16.18 17.25 -15.77
N LEU A 62 15.07 17.97 -15.65
CA LEU A 62 13.73 17.38 -15.66
C LEU A 62 13.45 16.68 -16.99
N PHE A 63 13.82 17.27 -18.13
CA PHE A 63 13.66 16.64 -19.43
C PHE A 63 14.37 15.28 -19.51
N SER A 64 15.61 15.24 -19.03
CA SER A 64 16.39 14.00 -18.93
C SER A 64 15.78 13.00 -17.94
N ILE A 65 15.32 13.46 -16.78
CA ILE A 65 14.72 12.61 -15.73
C ILE A 65 13.41 11.99 -16.19
N TYR A 66 12.60 12.73 -16.94
CA TYR A 66 11.33 12.24 -17.45
C TYR A 66 11.49 11.33 -18.67
N ASN A 67 12.68 11.31 -19.30
CA ASN A 67 13.00 10.34 -20.34
C ASN A 67 13.17 8.94 -19.72
N PRO A 68 12.23 8.03 -19.99
CA PRO A 68 12.23 6.74 -19.32
C PRO A 68 13.35 5.80 -19.71
N TYR A 69 13.92 5.98 -20.90
CA TYR A 69 15.04 5.18 -21.39
C TYR A 69 16.34 5.51 -20.65
N LEU A 70 16.43 6.68 -20.03
CA LEU A 70 17.63 7.15 -19.33
C LEU A 70 17.57 6.85 -17.84
N THR A 71 16.45 7.13 -17.19
CA THR A 71 16.37 7.18 -15.72
C THR A 71 15.58 6.07 -15.07
N ASN A 72 14.96 5.17 -15.85
CA ASN A 72 14.18 4.05 -15.31
C ASN A 72 14.38 2.78 -16.12
N CYS A 73 15.55 2.64 -16.74
CA CYS A 73 15.89 1.45 -17.53
C CYS A 73 16.51 0.38 -16.60
N PRO A 74 15.95 -0.83 -16.58
CA PRO A 74 16.59 -1.99 -16.00
C PRO A 74 17.81 -2.30 -16.87
N SER A 75 18.94 -1.70 -16.53
CA SER A 75 20.18 -1.97 -17.24
C SER A 75 20.97 -3.01 -16.47
N ASP A 76 21.63 -3.91 -17.20
CA ASP A 76 22.70 -4.76 -16.66
C ASP A 76 23.90 -3.93 -16.14
N ASN A 77 23.83 -2.60 -16.24
CA ASN A 77 24.88 -1.67 -15.85
C ASN A 77 24.46 -0.84 -14.61
N PRO A 78 24.89 -1.26 -13.40
CA PRO A 78 24.61 -0.53 -12.16
C PRO A 78 24.93 0.97 -12.20
N ARG A 79 25.91 1.37 -13.02
CA ARG A 79 26.32 2.77 -13.17
C ARG A 79 25.20 3.66 -13.71
N GLN A 80 24.36 3.16 -14.62
CA GLN A 80 23.28 3.96 -15.21
C GLN A 80 22.19 4.27 -14.17
N LEU A 81 21.86 3.32 -13.29
CA LEU A 81 20.93 3.61 -12.19
C LEU A 81 21.56 4.58 -11.17
N ASP A 82 22.86 4.52 -10.93
CA ASP A 82 23.55 5.45 -10.01
C ASP A 82 23.58 6.87 -10.60
N GLU A 83 23.83 7.00 -11.90
CA GLU A 83 23.76 8.26 -12.65
C GLU A 83 22.34 8.86 -12.61
N SER A 84 21.31 8.04 -12.84
CA SER A 84 19.90 8.44 -12.70
C SER A 84 19.58 8.97 -11.30
N LEU A 85 19.95 8.22 -10.25
CA LEU A 85 19.73 8.66 -8.86
C LEU A 85 20.49 9.94 -8.54
N SER A 86 21.73 10.07 -9.03
CA SER A 86 22.54 11.29 -8.89
C SER A 86 21.84 12.49 -9.53
N LEU A 87 21.34 12.33 -10.77
CA LEU A 87 20.63 13.38 -11.49
C LEU A 87 19.34 13.80 -10.77
N ILE A 88 18.56 12.83 -10.26
CA ILE A 88 17.33 13.10 -9.49
C ILE A 88 17.65 13.85 -8.20
N ASN A 89 18.65 13.41 -7.43
CA ASN A 89 19.06 14.08 -6.20
C ASN A 89 19.58 15.50 -6.48
N HIS A 90 20.36 15.67 -7.55
CA HIS A 90 20.83 16.98 -7.98
C HIS A 90 19.68 17.93 -8.33
N ALA A 91 18.65 17.45 -9.04
CA ALA A 91 17.46 18.24 -9.34
C ALA A 91 16.70 18.66 -8.07
N ILE A 92 16.59 17.77 -7.07
CA ILE A 92 15.97 18.09 -5.77
C ILE A 92 16.77 19.18 -5.04
N GLU A 93 18.11 19.13 -5.06
CA GLU A 93 18.93 20.18 -4.43
C GLU A 93 18.84 21.50 -5.19
N ILE A 94 18.80 21.48 -6.53
CA ILE A 94 18.59 22.69 -7.34
C ILE A 94 17.27 23.38 -6.97
N ILE A 95 16.19 22.63 -6.78
CA ILE A 95 14.89 23.20 -6.42
C ILE A 95 14.98 24.05 -5.16
N LYS A 96 15.75 23.62 -4.14
CA LYS A 96 15.90 24.36 -2.87
C LYS A 96 16.62 25.70 -3.00
N ILE A 97 17.49 25.84 -4.00
CA ILE A 97 18.35 27.01 -4.17
C ILE A 97 17.86 27.98 -5.25
N ILE A 98 16.94 27.56 -6.14
CA ILE A 98 16.38 28.43 -7.18
C ILE A 98 15.72 29.65 -6.55
N SER A 99 16.08 30.84 -7.05
CA SER A 99 15.49 32.10 -6.61
C SER A 99 13.97 32.10 -6.85
N PRO A 100 13.16 32.60 -5.89
CA PRO A 100 11.72 32.71 -6.03
C PRO A 100 11.29 33.44 -7.31
N SER A 101 10.08 33.16 -7.78
CA SER A 101 9.58 33.79 -9.00
C SER A 101 9.46 35.31 -8.80
N PRO A 102 10.00 36.13 -9.73
CA PRO A 102 9.86 37.59 -9.65
C PRO A 102 8.40 37.99 -9.88
N SER A 103 8.06 39.23 -9.53
CA SER A 103 6.76 39.81 -9.87
C SER A 103 6.53 39.74 -11.38
N PRO A 104 5.41 39.16 -11.86
CA PRO A 104 5.13 39.11 -13.28
C PRO A 104 4.90 40.52 -13.81
N SER A 105 5.43 40.82 -15.00
CA SER A 105 5.07 42.05 -15.71
C SER A 105 3.61 41.98 -16.17
N THR A 106 2.97 43.13 -16.39
CA THR A 106 1.59 43.20 -16.91
C THR A 106 1.40 42.40 -18.18
N LYS A 107 2.42 42.34 -19.07
CA LYS A 107 2.38 41.54 -20.30
C LYS A 107 2.31 40.04 -20.00
N VAL A 108 3.07 39.57 -19.02
CA VAL A 108 3.09 38.16 -18.61
C VAL A 108 1.75 37.79 -17.98
N SER A 109 1.23 38.61 -17.06
CA SER A 109 -0.07 38.37 -16.44
C SER A 109 -1.19 38.30 -17.49
N ASN A 110 -1.17 39.18 -18.49
CA ASN A 110 -2.14 39.18 -19.58
C ASN A 110 -1.99 38.00 -20.56
N SER A 111 -0.88 37.26 -20.50
CA SER A 111 -0.67 36.06 -21.34
C SER A 111 -1.44 34.84 -20.80
N PHE A 112 -1.82 34.84 -19.52
CA PHE A 112 -2.63 33.79 -18.89
C PHE A 112 -4.09 34.22 -18.81
N TYR A 113 -4.84 34.02 -19.90
CA TYR A 113 -6.23 34.45 -19.99
C TYR A 113 -7.19 33.40 -19.40
N SER A 114 -7.78 33.69 -18.24
CA SER A 114 -8.70 32.80 -17.51
C SER A 114 -10.01 32.49 -18.26
N GLY A 115 -10.36 33.30 -19.28
CA GLY A 115 -11.53 33.11 -20.12
C GLY A 115 -11.30 32.28 -21.39
N ILE A 116 -10.09 31.73 -21.61
CA ILE A 116 -9.73 31.03 -22.86
C ILE A 116 -10.67 29.85 -23.16
N SER A 117 -11.21 29.21 -22.12
CA SER A 117 -12.17 28.11 -22.21
C SER A 117 -13.45 28.44 -22.99
N LYS A 118 -13.85 29.72 -23.06
CA LYS A 118 -15.01 30.18 -23.84
C LYS A 118 -14.78 30.13 -25.35
N TYR A 119 -13.52 30.10 -25.78
CA TYR A 119 -13.10 30.16 -27.17
C TYR A 119 -12.56 28.83 -27.69
N LEU A 120 -12.28 27.88 -26.79
CA LEU A 120 -11.81 26.55 -27.13
C LEU A 120 -13.00 25.61 -27.41
N PRO A 121 -12.87 24.68 -28.37
CA PRO A 121 -13.90 23.69 -28.67
C PRO A 121 -13.94 22.64 -27.58
N ASN A 122 -14.61 22.96 -26.47
CA ASN A 122 -14.76 22.05 -25.34
C ASN A 122 -16.10 21.31 -25.42
N MET A 123 -16.07 20.02 -25.14
CA MET A 123 -17.29 19.20 -25.00
C MET A 123 -17.98 19.43 -23.65
N ALA A 124 -17.26 19.98 -22.66
CA ALA A 124 -17.74 20.32 -21.33
C ALA A 124 -17.25 21.72 -20.90
N PRO A 125 -18.02 22.47 -20.08
CA PRO A 125 -17.55 23.76 -19.59
C PRO A 125 -16.30 23.57 -18.72
N LEU A 126 -15.14 24.07 -19.18
CA LEU A 126 -13.95 24.11 -18.34
C LEU A 126 -14.16 25.14 -17.23
N PRO A 127 -13.82 24.81 -15.97
CA PRO A 127 -13.85 25.80 -14.90
C PRO A 127 -12.92 26.98 -15.23
N PRO A 128 -13.26 28.21 -14.82
CA PRO A 128 -12.35 29.34 -14.97
C PRO A 128 -11.03 29.03 -14.26
N LEU A 129 -9.92 29.54 -14.81
CA LEU A 129 -8.62 29.44 -14.16
C LEU A 129 -8.72 30.09 -12.77
N ASP A 130 -8.32 29.36 -11.72
CA ASP A 130 -8.26 29.90 -10.36
C ASP A 130 -7.18 30.98 -10.29
N ASP A 131 -7.58 32.22 -9.99
CA ASP A 131 -6.66 33.37 -9.88
C ASP A 131 -5.57 33.14 -8.82
N ALA A 132 -5.81 32.27 -7.81
CA ALA A 132 -4.81 31.89 -6.83
C ALA A 132 -3.65 31.08 -7.45
N LEU A 133 -3.86 30.40 -8.57
CA LEU A 133 -2.80 29.70 -9.31
C LEU A 133 -1.86 30.67 -10.04
N LEU A 134 -2.31 31.91 -10.30
CA LEU A 134 -1.50 32.95 -10.94
C LEU A 134 -0.70 33.77 -9.93
N ASP A 135 -0.99 33.67 -8.63
CA ASP A 135 -0.20 34.28 -7.57
C ASP A 135 1.10 33.49 -7.31
N ILE A 136 2.09 33.72 -8.18
CA ILE A 136 3.40 33.03 -8.12
C ILE A 136 4.52 33.89 -7.53
N GLN A 137 4.27 35.18 -7.27
CA GLN A 137 5.30 36.12 -6.84
C GLN A 137 5.89 35.69 -5.49
N GLY A 138 7.23 35.65 -5.42
CA GLY A 138 7.93 35.27 -4.19
C GLY A 138 7.79 33.79 -3.81
N LYS A 139 7.10 32.97 -4.64
CA LYS A 139 6.95 31.54 -4.42
C LYS A 139 7.97 30.75 -5.25
N ASN A 140 8.51 29.70 -4.64
CA ASN A 140 9.27 28.68 -5.35
C ASN A 140 8.30 27.64 -5.95
N VAL A 141 7.80 27.93 -7.16
CA VAL A 141 6.84 27.05 -7.85
C VAL A 141 7.42 25.67 -8.18
N TRP A 142 8.76 25.54 -8.19
CA TRP A 142 9.44 24.29 -8.52
C TRP A 142 9.36 23.24 -7.42
N GLU A 143 9.05 23.62 -6.17
CA GLU A 143 8.75 22.68 -5.08
C GLU A 143 7.61 21.71 -5.46
N GLY A 144 6.72 22.12 -6.37
CA GLY A 144 5.66 21.25 -6.91
C GLY A 144 6.19 20.01 -7.65
N PHE A 145 7.43 20.02 -8.16
CA PHE A 145 8.06 18.87 -8.82
C PHE A 145 8.71 17.89 -7.85
N LYS A 146 9.00 18.31 -6.61
CA LYS A 146 9.70 17.47 -5.62
C LYS A 146 9.00 16.12 -5.37
N PRO A 147 7.66 16.04 -5.20
CA PRO A 147 6.99 14.74 -5.06
C PRO A 147 7.17 13.81 -6.28
N SER A 148 7.31 14.38 -7.47
CA SER A 148 7.56 13.61 -8.70
C SER A 148 8.98 13.05 -8.71
N LEU A 149 9.96 13.87 -8.38
CA LEU A 149 11.37 13.46 -8.29
C LEU A 149 11.59 12.39 -7.21
N GLU A 150 10.95 12.55 -6.04
CA GLU A 150 10.96 11.54 -4.97
C GLU A 150 10.34 10.23 -5.45
N CYS A 151 9.24 10.28 -6.21
CA CYS A 151 8.66 9.08 -6.83
C CYS A 151 9.62 8.40 -7.81
N PHE A 152 10.29 9.15 -8.69
CA PHE A 152 11.28 8.58 -9.62
C PHE A 152 12.43 7.91 -8.87
N ARG A 153 12.91 8.54 -7.80
CA ARG A 153 13.94 7.98 -6.92
C ARG A 153 13.46 6.66 -6.32
N ASP A 154 12.23 6.59 -5.85
CA ASP A 154 11.67 5.40 -5.23
C ASP A 154 11.43 4.26 -6.24
N ILE A 155 10.98 4.57 -7.46
CA ILE A 155 10.88 3.59 -8.57
C ILE A 155 12.28 3.02 -8.88
N ASN A 156 13.31 3.85 -8.97
CA ASN A 156 14.69 3.39 -9.18
C ASN A 156 15.19 2.48 -8.05
N LYS A 157 14.83 2.77 -6.79
CA LYS A 157 15.11 1.87 -5.67
C LYS A 157 14.36 0.55 -5.82
N ALA A 158 13.08 0.58 -6.21
CA ALA A 158 12.26 -0.61 -6.42
C ALA A 158 12.78 -1.52 -7.55
N ILE A 159 13.30 -0.95 -8.64
CA ILE A 159 13.95 -1.73 -9.72
C ILE A 159 15.17 -2.51 -9.19
N ARG A 160 15.95 -1.92 -8.27
CA ARG A 160 17.11 -2.59 -7.66
C ARG A 160 16.71 -3.69 -6.68
N VAL A 161 15.63 -3.47 -5.94
CA VAL A 161 15.14 -4.41 -4.95
C VAL A 161 14.21 -5.40 -5.67
N GLN A 162 14.77 -6.50 -6.15
CA GLN A 162 14.02 -7.55 -6.85
C GLN A 162 13.29 -8.45 -5.86
N ASP A 163 12.25 -7.91 -5.23
CA ASP A 163 11.53 -8.60 -4.16
C ASP A 163 10.03 -8.22 -4.16
N PRO A 164 9.15 -9.17 -4.51
CA PRO A 164 7.70 -8.92 -4.52
C PRO A 164 7.10 -8.55 -3.16
N LEU A 165 7.69 -8.97 -2.04
CA LEU A 165 7.17 -8.60 -0.71
C LEU A 165 7.49 -7.13 -0.39
N GLU A 166 8.70 -6.69 -0.73
CA GLU A 166 9.11 -5.28 -0.64
C GLU A 166 8.22 -4.36 -1.48
N TRP A 167 7.92 -4.77 -2.72
CA TRP A 167 7.09 -3.96 -3.62
C TRP A 167 5.66 -3.76 -3.11
N ILE A 168 5.01 -4.81 -2.59
CA ILE A 168 3.66 -4.68 -2.02
C ILE A 168 3.68 -3.80 -0.77
N ASN A 169 4.65 -4.01 0.14
CA ASN A 169 4.75 -3.21 1.34
C ASN A 169 5.00 -1.73 1.02
N TRP A 170 5.86 -1.45 0.04
CA TRP A 170 6.12 -0.11 -0.47
C TRP A 170 4.87 0.54 -1.05
N LEU A 171 4.18 -0.14 -1.97
CA LEU A 171 2.99 0.39 -2.63
C LEU A 171 1.83 0.60 -1.65
N SER A 172 1.59 -0.35 -0.75
CA SER A 172 0.58 -0.24 0.29
C SER A 172 0.88 0.93 1.24
N SER A 173 2.10 1.01 1.78
CA SER A 173 2.49 2.11 2.69
C SER A 173 2.46 3.47 2.00
N ARG A 174 2.78 3.50 0.70
CA ARG A 174 2.73 4.71 -0.12
C ARG A 174 1.31 5.17 -0.42
N SER A 175 0.33 4.26 -0.39
CA SER A 175 -1.07 4.53 -0.68
C SER A 175 -1.84 5.15 0.48
N ILE A 176 -1.31 5.06 1.71
CA ILE A 176 -1.91 5.64 2.91
C ILE A 176 -1.95 7.15 2.74
N SER A 177 -3.16 7.71 2.71
CA SER A 177 -3.39 9.14 2.62
C SER A 177 -3.40 9.72 4.03
N LYS A 178 -2.39 10.50 4.40
CA LYS A 178 -2.48 11.33 5.61
C LYS A 178 -3.15 12.66 5.27
N PRO A 179 -3.94 13.27 6.18
CA PRO A 179 -4.55 14.58 5.94
C PRO A 179 -3.56 15.68 5.53
N SER A 180 -2.30 15.56 5.97
CA SER A 180 -1.20 16.48 5.66
C SER A 180 -0.44 16.15 4.37
N GLU A 181 -0.58 14.94 3.83
CA GLU A 181 0.13 14.49 2.62
C GLU A 181 -0.83 14.59 1.42
N ARG A 182 -0.51 15.45 0.45
CA ARG A 182 -1.27 15.50 -0.81
C ARG A 182 -1.16 14.14 -1.50
N ALA A 183 -2.30 13.61 -1.95
CA ALA A 183 -2.34 12.37 -2.72
C ALA A 183 -1.38 12.45 -3.91
N LEU A 184 -0.71 11.33 -4.21
CA LEU A 184 0.21 11.24 -5.33
C LEU A 184 -0.47 11.62 -6.65
N PRO A 185 0.12 12.54 -7.42
CA PRO A 185 -0.36 12.88 -8.76
C PRO A 185 -0.64 11.64 -9.61
N SER A 186 -1.70 11.71 -10.41
CA SER A 186 -2.16 10.61 -11.26
C SER A 186 -1.08 10.13 -12.24
N TYR A 187 -0.31 11.06 -12.80
CA TYR A 187 0.85 10.75 -13.63
C TYR A 187 1.85 9.83 -12.92
N LEU A 188 2.21 10.11 -11.65
CA LEU A 188 3.19 9.31 -10.90
C LEU A 188 2.68 7.92 -10.56
N ARG A 189 1.38 7.82 -10.26
CA ARG A 189 0.68 6.57 -10.05
C ARG A 189 0.69 5.71 -11.32
N ASN A 190 0.38 6.32 -12.47
CA ASN A 190 0.44 5.64 -13.77
C ASN A 190 1.87 5.22 -14.15
N LEU A 191 2.84 6.12 -13.92
CA LEU A 191 4.25 5.87 -14.18
C LEU A 191 4.73 4.63 -13.41
N THR A 192 4.42 4.54 -12.11
CA THR A 192 4.80 3.40 -11.27
C THR A 192 4.33 2.08 -11.89
N LEU A 193 3.08 2.01 -12.34
CA LEU A 193 2.52 0.83 -13.00
C LEU A 193 3.17 0.54 -14.37
N SER A 194 3.30 1.56 -15.22
CA SER A 194 3.89 1.42 -16.56
C SER A 194 5.37 1.00 -16.55
N ARG A 195 6.06 1.21 -15.43
CA ARG A 195 7.44 0.78 -15.23
C ARG A 195 7.51 -0.62 -14.65
N PHE A 196 6.52 -1.02 -13.88
CA PHE A 196 6.48 -2.32 -13.23
C PHE A 196 6.41 -3.46 -14.25
N ILE A 197 5.58 -3.32 -15.29
CA ILE A 197 5.42 -4.33 -16.35
C ILE A 197 5.71 -3.68 -17.69
N SER A 198 6.60 -4.30 -18.46
CA SER A 198 6.93 -3.86 -19.80
C SER A 198 6.00 -4.42 -20.86
N ASP A 199 6.12 -3.89 -22.08
CA ASP A 199 5.36 -4.34 -23.24
C ASP A 199 5.62 -5.83 -23.57
N ASP A 200 6.78 -6.36 -23.20
CA ASP A 200 7.16 -7.78 -23.35
C ASP A 200 6.64 -8.68 -22.21
N ASN A 201 5.76 -8.16 -21.34
CA ASN A 201 5.28 -8.83 -20.12
C ASN A 201 6.41 -9.24 -19.16
N LEU A 202 7.45 -8.42 -19.07
CA LEU A 202 8.54 -8.61 -18.11
C LEU A 202 8.39 -7.63 -16.95
N ILE A 203 8.70 -8.10 -15.75
CA ILE A 203 8.76 -7.27 -14.55
C ILE A 203 10.05 -6.49 -14.59
N PHE A 204 9.94 -5.16 -14.63
CA PHE A 204 11.08 -4.26 -14.80
C PHE A 204 12.07 -4.79 -15.87
N ASN A 205 11.60 -5.23 -17.05
CA ASN A 205 12.42 -5.84 -18.12
C ASN A 205 13.44 -6.93 -17.71
N GLN A 206 13.29 -7.55 -16.53
CA GLN A 206 14.31 -8.44 -15.96
C GLN A 206 13.79 -9.86 -15.75
N HIS A 207 12.56 -9.99 -15.26
CA HIS A 207 11.99 -11.28 -14.86
C HIS A 207 10.68 -11.56 -15.57
N SER A 208 10.39 -12.84 -15.82
CA SER A 208 9.06 -13.23 -16.26
C SER A 208 8.04 -13.03 -15.13
N ILE A 209 6.75 -12.94 -15.47
CA ILE A 209 5.69 -12.76 -14.48
C ILE A 209 5.66 -13.92 -13.48
N GLU A 210 5.90 -15.15 -13.93
CA GLU A 210 5.86 -16.37 -13.11
C GLU A 210 6.91 -16.39 -11.99
N TRP A 211 8.03 -15.66 -12.15
CA TRP A 211 9.07 -15.52 -11.13
C TRP A 211 8.52 -14.92 -9.81
N ILE A 212 7.44 -14.13 -9.88
CA ILE A 212 6.76 -13.58 -8.69
C ILE A 212 6.35 -14.69 -7.74
N THR A 213 5.75 -15.76 -8.25
CA THR A 213 5.18 -16.82 -7.41
C THR A 213 6.28 -17.52 -6.62
N ASP A 214 7.36 -17.91 -7.29
CA ASP A 214 8.51 -18.54 -6.65
C ASP A 214 9.15 -17.64 -5.58
N SER A 215 9.31 -16.35 -5.90
CA SER A 215 9.90 -15.36 -4.98
C SER A 215 9.01 -15.09 -3.77
N LEU A 216 7.70 -15.03 -3.95
CA LEU A 216 6.73 -14.91 -2.85
C LEU A 216 6.80 -16.13 -1.93
N LEU A 217 6.78 -17.34 -2.48
CA LEU A 217 6.82 -18.56 -1.68
C LEU A 217 8.17 -18.71 -0.96
N GLN A 218 9.28 -18.31 -1.58
CA GLN A 218 10.56 -18.27 -0.90
C GLN A 218 10.56 -17.28 0.26
N GLY A 219 10.12 -16.04 0.05
CA GLY A 219 10.12 -15.00 1.08
C GLY A 219 9.14 -15.26 2.23
N MET A 220 7.97 -15.83 1.95
CA MET A 220 6.93 -16.04 2.98
C MET A 220 7.08 -17.34 3.76
N ILE A 221 7.47 -18.43 3.09
CA ILE A 221 7.48 -19.78 3.68
C ILE A 221 8.80 -20.52 3.52
N GLY A 222 9.82 -19.90 2.91
CA GLY A 222 11.13 -20.50 2.71
C GLY A 222 11.19 -21.56 1.61
N LEU A 223 10.19 -21.66 0.73
CA LEU A 223 10.18 -22.64 -0.35
C LEU A 223 11.24 -22.27 -1.40
N PRO A 224 12.26 -23.12 -1.66
CA PRO A 224 13.30 -22.80 -2.64
C PRO A 224 12.77 -22.66 -4.08
N HIS A 225 13.39 -21.79 -4.88
CA HIS A 225 13.02 -21.59 -6.29
C HIS A 225 13.08 -22.90 -7.10
N GLY A 226 12.16 -23.05 -8.05
CA GLY A 226 12.09 -24.24 -8.92
C GLY A 226 11.51 -25.51 -8.27
N VAL A 227 11.21 -25.50 -6.97
CA VAL A 227 10.51 -26.64 -6.32
C VAL A 227 9.08 -26.77 -6.86
N LEU A 228 8.40 -25.66 -7.14
CA LEU A 228 7.08 -25.70 -7.76
C LEU A 228 7.13 -26.37 -9.14
N ASP A 229 8.08 -25.99 -9.98
CA ASP A 229 8.33 -26.61 -11.29
C ASP A 229 8.67 -28.11 -11.19
N LEU A 230 9.44 -28.50 -10.17
CA LEU A 230 9.72 -29.90 -9.90
C LEU A 230 8.44 -30.68 -9.63
N VAL A 231 7.56 -30.17 -8.77
CA VAL A 231 6.27 -30.82 -8.46
C VAL A 231 5.38 -30.87 -9.69
N ILE A 232 5.32 -29.77 -10.46
CA ILE A 232 4.56 -29.71 -11.72
C ILE A 232 4.98 -30.84 -12.65
N ARG A 233 6.30 -31.05 -12.83
CA ARG A 233 6.83 -32.15 -13.66
C ARG A 233 6.54 -33.54 -13.10
N LEU A 234 6.69 -33.74 -11.79
CA LEU A 234 6.42 -35.02 -11.13
C LEU A 234 4.94 -35.43 -11.21
N LYS A 235 4.03 -34.47 -11.42
CA LYS A 235 2.58 -34.67 -11.36
C LYS A 235 1.84 -34.45 -12.68
N GLN A 236 2.54 -34.52 -13.81
CA GLN A 236 1.92 -34.35 -15.13
C GLN A 236 0.91 -35.45 -15.50
N ALA A 237 1.03 -36.65 -14.93
CA ALA A 237 0.20 -37.81 -15.28
C ALA A 237 -0.95 -38.08 -14.29
N GLU A 238 -0.92 -37.49 -13.09
CA GLU A 238 -1.95 -37.73 -12.07
C GLU A 238 -3.11 -36.76 -12.25
N MET A 239 -4.32 -37.30 -12.41
CA MET A 239 -5.52 -36.50 -12.68
C MET A 239 -6.17 -36.00 -11.40
N THR A 240 -6.69 -34.77 -11.47
CA THR A 240 -7.50 -34.13 -10.45
C THR A 240 -8.65 -33.37 -11.11
N VAL A 241 -9.56 -32.84 -10.29
CA VAL A 241 -10.63 -31.94 -10.72
C VAL A 241 -10.51 -30.65 -9.92
N VAL A 242 -10.24 -29.55 -10.62
CA VAL A 242 -10.22 -28.20 -10.03
C VAL A 242 -11.48 -27.47 -10.48
N GLY A 243 -12.36 -27.14 -9.54
CA GLY A 243 -13.69 -26.62 -9.84
C GLY A 243 -14.53 -27.64 -10.62
N ARG A 244 -14.73 -27.40 -11.92
CA ARG A 244 -15.47 -28.30 -12.83
C ARG A 244 -14.62 -28.91 -13.95
N ASN A 245 -13.32 -28.63 -13.95
CA ASN A 245 -12.43 -28.99 -15.05
C ASN A 245 -11.49 -30.13 -14.64
N PRO A 246 -11.55 -31.30 -15.32
CA PRO A 246 -10.56 -32.35 -15.13
C PRO A 246 -9.24 -31.95 -15.78
N MET A 247 -8.14 -32.06 -15.05
CA MET A 247 -6.79 -31.77 -15.53
C MET A 247 -5.75 -32.54 -14.71
N SER A 248 -4.49 -32.59 -15.16
CA SER A 248 -3.45 -33.17 -14.30
C SER A 248 -3.11 -32.23 -13.15
N ILE A 249 -2.65 -32.79 -12.03
CA ILE A 249 -2.19 -32.02 -10.86
C ILE A 249 -1.06 -31.07 -11.27
N GLY A 250 -0.14 -31.53 -12.13
CA GLY A 250 0.93 -30.67 -12.65
C GLY A 250 0.40 -29.48 -13.45
N GLN A 251 -0.59 -29.71 -14.33
CA GLN A 251 -1.23 -28.62 -15.07
C GLN A 251 -2.00 -27.67 -14.15
N ALA A 252 -2.71 -28.20 -13.15
CA ALA A 252 -3.42 -27.39 -12.16
C ALA A 252 -2.46 -26.47 -11.39
N LEU A 253 -1.32 -26.98 -10.93
CA LEU A 253 -0.30 -26.19 -10.24
C LEU A 253 0.35 -25.14 -11.15
N SER A 254 0.58 -25.46 -12.42
CA SER A 254 1.11 -24.50 -13.39
C SER A 254 0.16 -23.33 -13.63
N VAL A 255 -1.13 -23.61 -13.84
CA VAL A 255 -2.18 -22.58 -14.01
C VAL A 255 -2.36 -21.77 -12.72
N TRP A 256 -2.34 -22.43 -11.56
CA TRP A 256 -2.41 -21.77 -10.26
C TRP A 256 -1.24 -20.80 -10.07
N SER A 257 0.00 -21.23 -10.39
CA SER A 257 1.20 -20.39 -10.29
C SER A 257 1.11 -19.13 -11.15
N GLN A 258 0.66 -19.27 -12.40
CA GLN A 258 0.45 -18.15 -13.32
C GLN A 258 -0.62 -17.18 -12.79
N ARG A 259 -1.68 -17.71 -12.18
CA ARG A 259 -2.74 -16.88 -11.59
C ARG A 259 -2.30 -16.15 -10.32
N VAL A 260 -1.48 -16.76 -9.47
CA VAL A 260 -0.84 -16.07 -8.32
C VAL A 260 -0.12 -14.82 -8.82
N ALA A 261 0.75 -14.98 -9.82
CA ALA A 261 1.49 -13.86 -10.39
C ALA A 261 0.57 -12.81 -11.06
N GLY A 262 -0.43 -13.24 -11.83
CA GLY A 262 -1.40 -12.34 -12.45
C GLY A 262 -2.26 -11.57 -11.44
N PHE A 263 -2.66 -12.20 -10.34
CA PHE A 263 -3.43 -11.55 -9.26
C PHE A 263 -2.54 -10.62 -8.43
N TYR A 264 -1.28 -10.96 -8.23
CA TYR A 264 -0.29 -10.06 -7.65
C TYR A 264 -0.11 -8.79 -8.49
N VAL A 265 0.03 -8.92 -9.82
CA VAL A 265 0.09 -7.78 -10.75
C VAL A 265 -1.15 -6.89 -10.65
N ASN A 266 -2.35 -7.50 -10.59
CA ASN A 266 -3.60 -6.76 -10.40
C ASN A 266 -3.65 -6.03 -9.06
N LEU A 267 -3.05 -6.60 -8.02
CA LEU A 267 -2.93 -5.97 -6.70
C LEU A 267 -1.96 -4.77 -6.75
N VAL A 268 -0.82 -4.88 -7.43
CA VAL A 268 0.09 -3.75 -7.70
C VAL A 268 -0.64 -2.62 -8.43
N SER A 269 -1.40 -2.94 -9.48
CA SER A 269 -2.25 -1.97 -10.17
C SER A 269 -3.31 -1.37 -9.25
N THR A 270 -3.85 -2.15 -8.31
CA THR A 270 -4.83 -1.66 -7.34
C THR A 270 -4.23 -0.57 -6.47
N TYR A 271 -3.04 -0.77 -5.91
CA TYR A 271 -2.34 0.24 -5.10
C TYR A 271 -1.95 1.51 -5.87
N CYS A 272 -1.84 1.42 -7.20
CA CYS A 272 -1.60 2.58 -8.06
C CYS A 272 -2.87 3.41 -8.35
N HIS A 273 -4.05 3.00 -7.92
CA HIS A 273 -5.25 3.84 -8.03
C HIS A 273 -5.30 4.93 -6.96
N ASN A 274 -6.26 5.86 -7.07
CA ASN A 274 -6.56 6.77 -5.96
C ASN A 274 -7.19 5.98 -4.80
N ARG A 275 -7.17 6.54 -3.59
CA ARG A 275 -7.58 5.81 -2.38
C ARG A 275 -9.05 5.32 -2.40
N PRO A 276 -10.04 6.12 -2.87
CA PRO A 276 -11.40 5.62 -3.07
C PRO A 276 -11.50 4.43 -4.04
N ARG A 277 -10.74 4.45 -5.15
CA ARG A 277 -10.71 3.35 -6.12
C ARG A 277 -10.01 2.11 -5.57
N GLN A 278 -8.95 2.28 -4.77
CA GLN A 278 -8.34 1.19 -4.02
C GLN A 278 -9.39 0.51 -3.12
N LYS A 279 -10.16 1.27 -2.33
CA LYS A 279 -11.21 0.71 -1.45
C LYS A 279 -12.22 -0.15 -2.21
N ARG A 280 -12.59 0.25 -3.43
CA ARG A 280 -13.54 -0.46 -4.28
C ARG A 280 -12.94 -1.73 -4.89
N ASN A 281 -11.65 -1.73 -5.18
CA ASN A 281 -10.97 -2.82 -5.87
C ASN A 281 -10.39 -3.88 -4.91
N LEU A 282 -9.99 -3.51 -3.68
CA LEU A 282 -9.47 -4.46 -2.68
C LEU A 282 -10.38 -5.69 -2.44
N PRO A 283 -11.71 -5.56 -2.34
CA PRO A 283 -12.60 -6.72 -2.23
C PRO A 283 -12.51 -7.70 -3.41
N LYS A 284 -12.20 -7.21 -4.62
CA LYS A 284 -11.97 -8.06 -5.79
C LYS A 284 -10.67 -8.85 -5.64
N SER A 285 -9.60 -8.19 -5.19
CA SER A 285 -8.30 -8.85 -4.93
C SER A 285 -8.44 -9.92 -3.85
N ILE A 286 -9.19 -9.65 -2.77
CA ILE A 286 -9.46 -10.63 -1.71
C ILE A 286 -10.10 -11.90 -2.30
N LYS A 287 -11.17 -11.75 -3.09
CA LYS A 287 -11.84 -12.88 -3.73
C LYS A 287 -10.93 -13.67 -4.68
N GLN A 288 -10.08 -12.97 -5.41
CA GLN A 288 -9.08 -13.59 -6.29
C GLN A 288 -8.11 -14.49 -5.50
N PHE A 289 -7.62 -14.03 -4.33
CA PHE A 289 -6.79 -14.88 -3.48
C PHE A 289 -7.59 -15.99 -2.77
N GLU A 290 -8.85 -15.77 -2.41
CA GLU A 290 -9.74 -16.84 -1.92
C GLU A 290 -9.96 -17.95 -2.96
N GLU A 291 -10.09 -17.61 -4.24
CA GLU A 291 -10.14 -18.59 -5.32
C GLU A 291 -8.85 -19.43 -5.38
N LEU A 292 -7.68 -18.79 -5.28
CA LEU A 292 -6.39 -19.48 -5.27
C LEU A 292 -6.22 -20.41 -4.06
N ASP A 293 -6.71 -20.00 -2.89
CA ASP A 293 -6.68 -20.79 -1.67
C ASP A 293 -7.54 -22.06 -1.82
N ASN A 294 -8.77 -21.92 -2.31
CA ASN A 294 -9.64 -23.07 -2.59
C ASN A 294 -9.06 -24.02 -3.64
N GLU A 295 -8.41 -23.48 -4.68
CA GLU A 295 -7.78 -24.29 -5.72
C GLU A 295 -6.60 -25.10 -5.20
N ILE A 296 -5.72 -24.48 -4.41
CA ILE A 296 -4.55 -25.17 -3.87
C ILE A 296 -4.93 -26.29 -2.88
N GLU A 297 -6.04 -26.15 -2.15
CA GLU A 297 -6.53 -27.19 -1.25
C GLU A 297 -6.74 -28.54 -1.96
N THR A 298 -7.19 -28.52 -3.22
CA THR A 298 -7.44 -29.74 -4.00
C THR A 298 -6.17 -30.49 -4.45
N VAL A 299 -5.04 -29.77 -4.58
CA VAL A 299 -3.80 -30.32 -5.16
C VAL A 299 -2.64 -30.42 -4.18
N HIS A 300 -2.67 -29.71 -3.05
CA HIS A 300 -1.52 -29.64 -2.14
C HIS A 300 -1.19 -30.98 -1.48
N GLN A 301 -2.17 -31.71 -0.94
CA GLN A 301 -1.93 -33.00 -0.25
C GLN A 301 -1.24 -34.06 -1.12
N PRO A 302 -1.75 -34.41 -2.33
CA PRO A 302 -1.07 -35.39 -3.18
C PRO A 302 0.32 -34.90 -3.63
N SER A 303 0.51 -33.59 -3.78
CA SER A 303 1.80 -32.99 -4.10
C SER A 303 2.81 -33.12 -2.96
N THR A 304 2.41 -32.77 -1.73
CA THR A 304 3.22 -32.90 -0.50
C THR A 304 3.67 -34.36 -0.28
N LYS A 305 2.76 -35.33 -0.41
CA LYS A 305 3.08 -36.75 -0.25
C LYS A 305 4.17 -37.24 -1.19
N SER A 306 4.32 -36.60 -2.35
CA SER A 306 5.27 -36.99 -3.39
C SER A 306 6.66 -36.38 -3.18
N LEU A 307 6.73 -35.28 -2.44
CA LEU A 307 7.98 -34.70 -1.97
C LEU A 307 8.53 -35.44 -0.75
N GLN A 308 7.68 -36.10 0.04
CA GLN A 308 8.07 -36.78 1.28
C GLN A 308 9.26 -37.75 1.10
N PRO A 309 9.32 -38.60 0.05
CA PRO A 309 10.45 -39.50 -0.16
C PRO A 309 11.72 -38.79 -0.64
N LEU A 310 11.59 -37.60 -1.26
CA LEU A 310 12.71 -36.82 -1.78
C LEU A 310 13.37 -35.99 -0.68
N SER A 311 12.56 -35.25 0.07
CA SER A 311 12.98 -34.48 1.24
C SER A 311 11.76 -34.18 2.12
N PRO A 312 11.73 -34.68 3.37
CA PRO A 312 10.70 -34.32 4.34
C PRO A 312 10.62 -32.80 4.55
N THR A 313 11.77 -32.11 4.52
CA THR A 313 11.82 -30.65 4.63
C THR A 313 11.05 -29.99 3.48
N LEU A 314 11.30 -30.38 2.22
CA LEU A 314 10.55 -29.83 1.09
C LEU A 314 9.05 -30.13 1.17
N ALA A 315 8.68 -31.32 1.61
CA ALA A 315 7.28 -31.69 1.78
C ALA A 315 6.59 -30.78 2.80
N THR A 316 7.22 -30.50 3.94
CA THR A 316 6.68 -29.58 4.95
C THR A 316 6.61 -28.14 4.43
N LEU A 317 7.64 -27.64 3.74
CA LEU A 317 7.61 -26.30 3.14
C LEU A 317 6.47 -26.18 2.11
N PHE A 318 6.29 -27.17 1.24
CA PHE A 318 5.20 -27.19 0.26
C PHE A 318 3.82 -27.24 0.92
N ALA A 319 3.70 -27.92 2.08
CA ALA A 319 2.46 -27.95 2.85
C ALA A 319 2.07 -26.58 3.44
N LEU A 320 2.98 -25.60 3.47
CA LEU A 320 2.70 -24.22 3.92
C LEU A 320 2.17 -23.30 2.82
N ILE A 321 2.06 -23.75 1.56
CA ILE A 321 1.54 -22.91 0.46
C ILE A 321 0.13 -22.35 0.75
N PRO A 322 -0.84 -23.12 1.29
CA PRO A 322 -2.15 -22.55 1.65
C PRO A 322 -2.06 -21.40 2.66
N PHE A 323 -1.14 -21.51 3.64
CA PHE A 323 -0.88 -20.40 4.58
C PHE A 323 -0.42 -19.13 3.85
N ALA A 324 0.43 -19.24 2.81
CA ALA A 324 0.87 -18.07 2.06
C ALA A 324 -0.32 -17.33 1.42
N MET A 325 -1.26 -18.06 0.81
CA MET A 325 -2.48 -17.46 0.22
C MET A 325 -3.39 -16.84 1.28
N ARG A 326 -3.62 -17.57 2.37
CA ARG A 326 -4.37 -17.08 3.53
C ARG A 326 -3.79 -15.80 4.13
N SER A 327 -2.47 -15.72 4.21
CA SER A 327 -1.78 -14.53 4.71
C SER A 327 -2.09 -13.29 3.87
N PHE A 328 -2.13 -13.41 2.52
CA PHE A 328 -2.60 -12.33 1.64
C PHE A 328 -4.08 -11.98 1.86
N ILE A 329 -4.95 -12.98 1.99
CA ILE A 329 -6.38 -12.75 2.23
C ILE A 329 -6.58 -11.95 3.52
N LEU A 330 -5.93 -12.35 4.61
CA LEU A 330 -6.06 -11.71 5.92
C LEU A 330 -5.45 -10.31 5.94
N SER A 331 -4.28 -10.12 5.32
CA SER A 331 -3.64 -8.80 5.22
C SER A 331 -4.49 -7.81 4.42
N LEU A 332 -5.08 -8.25 3.31
CA LEU A 332 -5.95 -7.42 2.47
C LEU A 332 -7.29 -7.11 3.15
N ASN A 333 -7.82 -8.02 3.98
CA ASN A 333 -9.01 -7.76 4.80
C ASN A 333 -8.73 -6.65 5.82
N ILE A 334 -7.60 -6.72 6.53
CA ILE A 334 -7.14 -5.65 7.44
C ILE A 334 -7.06 -4.33 6.67
N GLU A 335 -6.37 -4.31 5.53
CA GLU A 335 -6.23 -3.07 4.76
C GLU A 335 -7.57 -2.50 4.29
N SER A 336 -8.47 -3.34 3.76
CA SER A 336 -9.81 -2.91 3.32
C SER A 336 -10.64 -2.32 4.47
N LEU A 337 -10.49 -2.83 5.70
CA LEU A 337 -11.12 -2.26 6.89
C LEU A 337 -10.50 -0.91 7.25
N LEU A 338 -9.16 -0.80 7.27
CA LEU A 338 -8.43 0.44 7.56
C LEU A 338 -8.68 1.55 6.52
N VAL A 339 -8.82 1.21 5.24
CA VAL A 339 -9.19 2.21 4.21
C VAL A 339 -10.59 2.76 4.45
N THR A 340 -11.49 2.00 5.10
CA THR A 340 -12.85 2.46 5.42
C THR A 340 -12.82 3.59 6.44
N THR A 341 -11.97 3.48 7.46
CA THR A 341 -11.79 4.53 8.46
C THR A 341 -11.07 5.73 7.84
N GLU A 342 -10.10 5.47 6.95
CA GLU A 342 -9.29 6.51 6.31
C GLU A 342 -10.09 7.47 5.43
N LEU A 343 -11.08 6.95 4.71
CA LEU A 343 -11.94 7.73 3.82
C LEU A 343 -13.15 8.35 4.53
N ASP A 344 -13.17 8.33 5.87
CA ASP A 344 -14.25 8.85 6.71
C ASP A 344 -15.65 8.34 6.30
N LEU A 345 -15.74 7.05 5.96
CA LEU A 345 -16.99 6.42 5.49
C LEU A 345 -17.91 5.98 6.64
N LEU A 346 -17.59 6.36 7.87
CA LEU A 346 -18.25 5.92 9.10
C LEU A 346 -19.18 7.03 9.62
N ASP A 347 -20.48 6.87 9.39
CA ASP A 347 -21.47 7.91 9.65
C ASP A 347 -21.77 8.13 11.16
N LYS A 348 -21.53 7.12 12.00
CA LYS A 348 -21.85 7.13 13.45
C LYS A 348 -20.90 6.24 14.25
N GLU A 349 -20.74 6.52 15.54
CA GLU A 349 -19.90 5.73 16.47
C GLU A 349 -20.22 4.21 16.45
N HIS A 350 -21.48 3.80 16.23
CA HIS A 350 -21.84 2.38 16.08
C HIS A 350 -21.14 1.69 14.87
N ASP A 351 -20.87 2.42 13.78
CA ASP A 351 -20.14 1.85 12.65
C ASP A 351 -18.67 1.55 13.01
N TRP A 352 -18.11 2.28 13.98
CA TRP A 352 -16.76 2.05 14.49
C TRP A 352 -16.70 0.69 15.21
N PHE A 353 -17.69 0.38 16.05
CA PHE A 353 -17.75 -0.93 16.71
C PHE A 353 -17.72 -2.10 15.72
N ILE A 354 -18.48 -1.99 14.62
CA ILE A 354 -18.53 -3.04 13.60
C ILE A 354 -17.14 -3.24 12.97
N ILE A 355 -16.48 -2.15 12.58
CA ILE A 355 -15.19 -2.19 11.89
C ILE A 355 -14.08 -2.69 12.81
N TYR A 356 -13.91 -2.13 14.01
CA TYR A 356 -12.83 -2.55 14.92
C TYR A 356 -13.07 -3.94 15.51
N TRP A 357 -14.33 -4.37 15.68
CA TRP A 357 -14.63 -5.76 16.05
C TRP A 357 -14.14 -6.72 14.98
N GLN A 358 -14.48 -6.47 13.72
CA GLN A 358 -14.03 -7.34 12.63
C GLN A 358 -12.52 -7.26 12.42
N LEU A 359 -11.91 -6.06 12.56
CA LEU A 359 -10.47 -5.86 12.44
C LEU A 359 -9.70 -6.68 13.47
N SER A 360 -10.12 -6.64 14.74
CA SER A 360 -9.54 -7.46 15.82
C SER A 360 -9.64 -8.96 15.52
N ARG A 361 -10.79 -9.44 15.04
CA ARG A 361 -10.98 -10.86 14.69
C ARG A 361 -10.03 -11.31 13.58
N VAL A 362 -10.00 -10.59 12.47
CA VAL A 362 -9.11 -10.90 11.33
C VAL A 362 -7.64 -10.86 11.76
N ALA A 363 -7.26 -9.85 12.55
CA ALA A 363 -5.90 -9.72 13.06
C ALA A 363 -5.49 -10.87 13.98
N ARG A 364 -6.40 -11.41 14.81
CA ARG A 364 -6.12 -12.58 15.65
C ARG A 364 -5.98 -13.86 14.85
N SER A 365 -6.87 -14.10 13.89
CA SER A 365 -6.74 -15.26 13.00
C SER A 365 -5.41 -15.22 12.25
N TRP A 366 -4.98 -14.04 11.79
CA TRP A 366 -3.68 -13.91 11.13
C TRP A 366 -2.51 -14.18 12.07
N GLN A 367 -2.53 -13.65 13.29
CA GLN A 367 -1.51 -13.96 14.31
C GLN A 367 -1.43 -15.46 14.60
N TYR A 368 -2.57 -16.13 14.71
CA TYR A 368 -2.61 -17.57 14.95
C TYR A 368 -1.96 -18.36 13.80
N GLU A 369 -2.35 -18.07 12.55
CA GLU A 369 -1.78 -18.74 11.37
C GLU A 369 -0.28 -18.45 11.22
N LEU A 370 0.16 -17.21 11.45
CA LEU A 370 1.58 -16.82 11.44
C LEU A 370 2.39 -17.58 12.49
N ASN A 371 1.88 -17.69 13.72
CA ASN A 371 2.57 -18.40 14.80
C ASN A 371 2.68 -19.91 14.50
N GLN A 372 1.65 -20.51 13.90
CA GLN A 372 1.70 -21.92 13.48
C GLN A 372 2.71 -22.16 12.36
N ALA A 373 2.71 -21.31 11.33
CA ALA A 373 3.65 -21.39 10.23
C ALA A 373 5.08 -21.17 10.71
N SER A 374 5.30 -20.17 11.57
CA SER A 374 6.61 -19.85 12.15
C SER A 374 7.13 -20.98 13.04
N SER A 375 6.28 -21.59 13.85
CA SER A 375 6.66 -22.76 14.67
C SER A 375 7.05 -23.95 13.79
N SER A 376 6.27 -24.20 12.73
CA SER A 376 6.54 -25.26 11.76
C SER A 376 7.89 -25.03 11.06
N LEU A 377 8.11 -23.83 10.51
CA LEU A 377 9.34 -23.46 9.81
C LEU A 377 10.56 -23.47 10.75
N SER A 378 10.42 -22.99 11.98
CA SER A 378 11.49 -22.99 12.99
C SER A 378 11.97 -24.39 13.32
N SER A 379 11.05 -25.36 13.39
CA SER A 379 11.35 -26.75 13.70
C SER A 379 12.07 -27.51 12.57
N LEU A 380 12.05 -27.00 11.33
CA LEU A 380 12.64 -27.68 10.20
C LEU A 380 14.17 -27.60 10.21
N PRO A 381 14.88 -28.72 9.98
CA PRO A 381 16.32 -28.68 9.78
C PRO A 381 16.64 -28.03 8.43
N VAL A 382 17.72 -27.25 8.39
CA VAL A 382 18.26 -26.72 7.14
C VAL A 382 18.71 -27.87 6.24
N ASP A 383 18.36 -27.78 4.96
CA ASP A 383 18.69 -28.78 3.95
C ASP A 383 19.27 -28.06 2.72
N ASN A 384 20.57 -27.81 2.78
CA ASN A 384 21.31 -27.12 1.71
C ASN A 384 21.25 -27.86 0.36
N ARG A 385 20.99 -29.18 0.37
CA ARG A 385 20.92 -29.99 -0.87
C ARG A 385 19.73 -29.59 -1.74
N VAL A 386 18.67 -29.07 -1.12
CA VAL A 386 17.44 -28.65 -1.79
C VAL A 386 17.31 -27.13 -1.86
N GLY A 387 18.36 -26.39 -1.49
CA GLY A 387 18.35 -24.92 -1.51
C GLY A 387 17.67 -24.25 -0.31
N PHE A 388 17.24 -25.02 0.70
CA PHE A 388 16.73 -24.46 1.96
C PHE A 388 17.89 -24.16 2.90
N THR A 389 18.42 -22.93 2.82
CA THR A 389 19.58 -22.46 3.58
C THR A 389 19.17 -21.74 4.87
N GLU A 390 20.13 -21.53 5.79
CA GLU A 390 19.89 -20.71 6.99
C GLU A 390 19.41 -19.30 6.66
N ALA A 391 19.92 -18.68 5.59
CA ALA A 391 19.51 -17.34 5.17
C ALA A 391 18.04 -17.31 4.70
N VAL A 392 17.62 -18.29 3.90
CA VAL A 392 16.23 -18.41 3.42
C VAL A 392 15.28 -18.63 4.60
N LYS A 393 15.65 -19.54 5.50
CA LYS A 393 14.87 -19.81 6.73
C LYS A 393 14.75 -18.55 7.60
N HIS A 394 15.87 -17.87 7.85
CA HIS A 394 15.93 -16.68 8.69
C HIS A 394 15.07 -15.54 8.13
N ASN A 395 15.18 -15.24 6.83
CA ASN A 395 14.41 -14.17 6.20
C ASN A 395 12.90 -14.43 6.28
N ALA A 396 12.45 -15.67 5.99
CA ALA A 396 11.03 -16.01 6.10
C ALA A 396 10.53 -15.92 7.55
N LEU A 397 11.34 -16.29 8.55
CA LEU A 397 10.99 -16.13 9.96
C LEU A 397 10.93 -14.66 10.39
N GLU A 398 11.86 -13.81 9.94
CA GLU A 398 11.83 -12.37 10.23
C GLU A 398 10.62 -11.68 9.57
N TRP A 399 10.25 -12.09 8.35
CA TRP A 399 9.00 -11.66 7.73
C TRP A 399 7.77 -12.05 8.57
N MET A 400 7.66 -13.32 8.96
CA MET A 400 6.53 -13.78 9.79
C MET A 400 6.47 -13.06 11.14
N LYS A 401 7.61 -12.81 11.76
CA LYS A 401 7.73 -12.08 13.01
C LYS A 401 7.23 -10.64 12.88
N GLU A 402 7.64 -9.94 11.83
CA GLU A 402 7.17 -8.57 11.61
C GLU A 402 5.67 -8.52 11.32
N ARG A 403 5.16 -9.42 10.47
CA ARG A 403 3.71 -9.52 10.19
C ARG A 403 2.90 -9.88 11.43
N THR A 404 3.45 -10.72 12.32
CA THR A 404 2.84 -11.05 13.60
C THR A 404 2.74 -9.81 14.48
N LEU A 405 3.80 -9.01 14.57
CA LEU A 405 3.80 -7.75 15.30
C LEU A 405 2.79 -6.76 14.73
N PHE A 406 2.73 -6.60 13.41
CA PHE A 406 1.75 -5.74 12.76
C PHE A 406 0.31 -6.18 13.09
N ALA A 407 -0.01 -7.47 12.94
CA ALA A 407 -1.31 -8.01 13.28
C ALA A 407 -1.64 -7.85 14.77
N SER A 408 -0.67 -8.07 15.66
CA SER A 408 -0.84 -7.79 17.10
C SER A 408 -1.14 -6.32 17.37
N ILE A 409 -0.45 -5.37 16.73
CA ILE A 409 -0.72 -3.94 16.90
C ILE A 409 -2.16 -3.63 16.49
N MET A 410 -2.62 -4.14 15.34
CA MET A 410 -3.99 -3.93 14.85
C MET A 410 -5.04 -4.52 15.81
N ASP A 411 -4.81 -5.71 16.37
CA ASP A 411 -5.73 -6.32 17.35
C ASP A 411 -5.79 -5.50 18.65
N HIS A 412 -4.65 -5.21 19.26
CA HIS A 412 -4.61 -4.49 20.54
C HIS A 412 -5.18 -3.07 20.41
N LEU A 413 -4.84 -2.33 19.35
CA LEU A 413 -5.45 -1.03 19.09
C LEU A 413 -6.96 -1.13 18.90
N SER A 414 -7.43 -2.08 18.09
CA SER A 414 -8.87 -2.29 17.87
C SER A 414 -9.61 -2.58 19.18
N GLN A 415 -9.05 -3.44 20.03
CA GLN A 415 -9.62 -3.75 21.34
C GLN A 415 -9.60 -2.55 22.28
N ALA A 416 -8.51 -1.78 22.30
CA ALA A 416 -8.41 -0.56 23.08
C ALA A 416 -9.47 0.47 22.65
N THR A 417 -9.62 0.66 21.33
CA THR A 417 -10.63 1.52 20.72
C THR A 417 -12.05 1.07 21.08
N LEU A 418 -12.37 -0.23 20.94
CA LEU A 418 -13.68 -0.78 21.31
C LEU A 418 -14.02 -0.56 22.80
N ASN A 419 -13.07 -0.83 23.70
CA ASN A 419 -13.27 -0.61 25.14
C ASN A 419 -13.44 0.88 25.46
N ALA A 420 -12.62 1.75 24.85
CA ALA A 420 -12.73 3.19 25.04
C ALA A 420 -14.05 3.77 24.50
N SER A 421 -14.51 3.30 23.34
CA SER A 421 -15.80 3.67 22.76
C SER A 421 -16.97 3.20 23.63
N ALA A 422 -16.92 1.97 24.15
CA ALA A 422 -18.00 1.43 25.00
C ALA A 422 -18.22 2.31 26.23
N LEU A 423 -17.13 2.78 26.85
CA LEU A 423 -17.19 3.73 27.97
C LEU A 423 -17.83 5.09 27.61
N HIS A 424 -17.71 5.54 26.35
CA HIS A 424 -18.31 6.78 25.86
C HIS A 424 -19.79 6.60 25.49
N ILE A 425 -20.13 5.59 24.70
CA ILE A 425 -21.50 5.38 24.20
C ILE A 425 -22.48 5.03 25.32
N ILE A 426 -22.08 4.20 26.29
CA ILE A 426 -22.93 3.84 27.43
C ILE A 426 -23.39 5.09 28.21
N LYS A 427 -22.66 6.21 28.12
CA LYS A 427 -22.98 7.47 28.80
C LYS A 427 -23.82 8.44 27.97
N LEU A 428 -23.91 8.28 26.64
CA LEU A 428 -24.52 9.27 25.75
C LEU A 428 -26.02 9.06 25.47
N ASN A 429 -26.70 8.10 26.11
CA ASN A 429 -28.14 7.83 25.92
C ASN A 429 -28.55 7.79 24.43
N THR A 430 -27.73 7.17 23.58
CA THR A 430 -28.04 7.04 22.15
C THR A 430 -29.37 6.28 21.97
N PRO A 431 -30.28 6.75 21.10
CA PRO A 431 -31.56 6.08 20.87
C PRO A 431 -31.31 4.62 20.45
N SER A 432 -31.99 3.70 21.13
CA SER A 432 -31.83 2.27 20.88
C SER A 432 -32.32 1.93 19.47
N LEU A 433 -31.37 1.63 18.58
CA LEU A 433 -31.69 1.04 17.28
C LEU A 433 -32.37 -0.32 17.50
N SER A 434 -33.42 -0.60 16.73
CA SER A 434 -34.03 -1.93 16.74
C SER A 434 -33.01 -2.98 16.30
N THR A 435 -33.15 -4.23 16.75
CA THR A 435 -32.24 -5.33 16.36
C THR A 435 -32.20 -5.50 14.83
N GLY A 436 -33.32 -5.32 14.13
CA GLY A 436 -33.37 -5.36 12.68
C GLY A 436 -32.55 -4.26 12.00
N GLU A 437 -32.57 -3.03 12.51
CA GLU A 437 -31.74 -1.94 11.99
C GLU A 437 -30.25 -2.15 12.26
N ARG A 438 -29.90 -2.67 13.44
CA ARG A 438 -28.51 -3.03 13.78
C ARG A 438 -27.99 -4.11 12.83
N GLN A 439 -28.78 -5.14 12.58
CA GLN A 439 -28.45 -6.21 11.64
C GLN A 439 -28.29 -5.69 10.20
N ALA A 440 -29.22 -4.87 9.72
CA ALA A 440 -29.14 -4.30 8.38
C ALA A 440 -27.90 -3.40 8.19
N ARG A 441 -27.54 -2.60 9.21
CA ARG A 441 -26.32 -1.79 9.20
C ARG A 441 -25.06 -2.66 9.17
N PHE A 442 -24.99 -3.66 10.05
CA PHE A 442 -23.88 -4.63 10.07
C PHE A 442 -23.68 -5.29 8.70
N GLN A 443 -24.76 -5.83 8.12
CA GLN A 443 -24.73 -6.45 6.81
C GLN A 443 -24.32 -5.47 5.72
N ARG A 444 -24.80 -4.23 5.73
CA ARG A 444 -24.40 -3.21 4.74
C ARG A 444 -22.91 -2.88 4.82
N ARG A 445 -22.34 -2.75 6.02
CA ARG A 445 -20.93 -2.38 6.22
C ARG A 445 -19.96 -3.50 5.85
N LEU A 446 -20.33 -4.75 6.15
CA LEU A 446 -19.47 -5.91 5.94
C LEU A 446 -19.90 -6.81 4.76
N LYS A 447 -20.89 -6.40 3.95
CA LYS A 447 -21.38 -7.16 2.77
C LYS A 447 -20.26 -7.66 1.87
N TRP A 448 -19.18 -6.88 1.73
CA TRP A 448 -18.08 -7.18 0.83
C TRP A 448 -17.20 -8.35 1.32
N THR A 449 -17.18 -8.67 2.61
CA THR A 449 -16.49 -9.85 3.18
C THR A 449 -17.41 -11.04 3.40
N MET A 450 -18.73 -10.84 3.34
CA MET A 450 -19.71 -11.90 3.59
C MET A 450 -19.73 -12.89 2.42
N ARG A 451 -19.60 -14.18 2.74
CA ARG A 451 -19.60 -15.26 1.73
C ARG A 451 -21.00 -15.64 1.22
N GLY A 452 -22.07 -15.12 1.82
CA GLY A 452 -23.47 -15.37 1.41
C GLY A 452 -23.92 -16.82 1.66
N ASN A 453 -24.77 -17.37 0.79
CA ASN A 453 -25.34 -18.73 0.91
C ASN A 453 -24.44 -19.85 0.36
N ILE A 454 -23.13 -19.62 0.22
CA ILE A 454 -22.20 -20.69 -0.15
C ILE A 454 -22.20 -21.69 1.02
N PRO A 455 -22.49 -22.98 0.79
CA PRO A 455 -22.53 -23.97 1.86
C PRO A 455 -21.24 -23.89 2.66
N ARG A 456 -21.35 -23.64 3.96
CA ARG A 456 -20.22 -23.79 4.88
C ARG A 456 -19.83 -25.26 4.80
N ASP A 457 -18.63 -25.55 4.29
CA ASP A 457 -18.06 -26.86 4.51
C ASP A 457 -17.80 -26.94 6.02
N THR A 458 -18.68 -27.65 6.74
CA THR A 458 -18.71 -27.74 8.21
C THR A 458 -17.45 -28.37 8.81
N HIS A 459 -16.46 -28.69 7.98
CA HIS A 459 -15.20 -29.34 8.36
C HIS A 459 -13.99 -28.39 8.30
N SER A 460 -14.14 -27.17 7.78
CA SER A 460 -13.10 -26.16 7.74
C SER A 460 -13.29 -25.15 8.89
N VAL A 461 -12.52 -25.31 9.97
CA VAL A 461 -12.42 -24.30 11.06
C VAL A 461 -11.95 -22.94 10.50
N ARG A 462 -11.27 -22.94 9.35
CA ARG A 462 -10.63 -21.79 8.70
C ARG A 462 -11.60 -20.79 8.09
N ASP A 463 -12.83 -21.22 7.76
CA ASP A 463 -13.83 -20.37 7.09
C ASP A 463 -14.77 -19.63 8.06
N ILE A 464 -14.84 -20.08 9.32
CA ILE A 464 -15.76 -19.53 10.34
C ILE A 464 -15.23 -18.23 10.95
N GLU A 465 -13.91 -18.01 10.93
CA GLU A 465 -13.29 -16.91 11.67
C GLU A 465 -13.28 -15.57 10.92
N THR A 466 -13.22 -15.58 9.58
CA THR A 466 -13.19 -14.37 8.76
C THR A 466 -14.57 -13.92 8.27
N ASP A 467 -15.55 -14.82 8.18
CA ASP A 467 -16.93 -14.49 7.79
C ASP A 467 -17.67 -13.81 8.96
N PRO A 468 -18.16 -12.56 8.81
CA PRO A 468 -18.82 -11.86 9.89
C PRO A 468 -20.26 -12.34 10.09
N SER A 469 -20.60 -12.76 11.32
CA SER A 469 -21.97 -13.08 11.75
C SER A 469 -22.50 -11.99 12.67
N PHE A 470 -23.74 -11.55 12.41
CA PHE A 470 -24.40 -10.56 13.26
C PHE A 470 -24.69 -11.14 14.66
N GLU A 471 -25.05 -12.42 14.73
CA GLU A 471 -25.32 -13.11 15.99
C GLU A 471 -24.08 -13.16 16.88
N LEU A 472 -22.91 -13.43 16.30
CA LEU A 472 -21.64 -13.39 17.02
C LEU A 472 -21.28 -11.96 17.44
N TYR A 473 -21.43 -10.98 16.54
CA TYR A 473 -21.19 -9.57 16.83
C TYR A 473 -22.07 -9.06 17.98
N ASP A 474 -23.37 -9.34 17.97
CA ASP A 474 -24.30 -8.88 19.01
C ASP A 474 -23.97 -9.51 20.37
N LYS A 475 -23.58 -10.79 20.38
CA LYS A 475 -23.10 -11.47 21.60
C LYS A 475 -21.81 -10.84 22.14
N ASP A 476 -20.82 -10.61 21.29
CA ASP A 476 -19.54 -10.04 21.70
C ASP A 476 -19.71 -8.59 22.16
N LEU A 477 -20.59 -7.82 21.51
CA LEU A 477 -20.91 -6.45 21.90
C LEU A 477 -21.60 -6.40 23.27
N PHE A 478 -22.51 -7.34 23.55
CA PHE A 478 -23.13 -7.46 24.88
C PHE A 478 -22.08 -7.73 25.97
N VAL A 479 -21.15 -8.65 25.72
CA VAL A 479 -20.05 -8.96 26.64
C VAL A 479 -19.12 -7.74 26.83
N LEU A 480 -18.77 -7.06 25.73
CA LEU A 480 -17.94 -5.85 25.76
C LEU A 480 -18.59 -4.76 26.62
N ASN A 481 -19.88 -4.49 26.42
CA ASN A 481 -20.60 -3.47 27.18
C ASN A 481 -20.70 -3.79 28.68
N GLY A 482 -20.71 -5.08 29.05
CA GLY A 482 -20.68 -5.50 30.45
C GLY A 482 -19.30 -5.41 31.12
N ASN A 483 -18.22 -5.50 30.33
CA ASN A 483 -16.85 -5.66 30.84
C ASN A 483 -15.91 -4.50 30.51
N ALA A 484 -16.34 -3.51 29.72
CA ALA A 484 -15.48 -2.39 29.33
C ALA A 484 -15.10 -1.54 30.56
N THR A 485 -13.80 -1.43 30.82
CA THR A 485 -13.26 -0.57 31.88
C THR A 485 -12.11 0.29 31.36
N THR A 486 -11.82 1.37 32.10
CA THR A 486 -10.66 2.24 31.84
C THR A 486 -9.35 1.46 31.91
N GLU A 487 -9.24 0.51 32.83
CA GLU A 487 -8.07 -0.36 33.00
C GLU A 487 -7.92 -1.32 31.81
N ALA A 488 -9.02 -1.91 31.34
CA ALA A 488 -9.00 -2.80 30.18
C ALA A 488 -8.54 -2.05 28.92
N ALA A 489 -9.14 -0.88 28.62
CA ALA A 489 -8.74 -0.04 27.49
C ALA A 489 -7.25 0.35 27.57
N THR A 490 -6.81 0.78 28.75
CA THR A 490 -5.41 1.15 29.01
C THR A 490 -4.45 -0.01 28.75
N ARG A 491 -4.73 -1.21 29.28
CA ARG A 491 -3.86 -2.38 29.09
C ARG A 491 -3.69 -2.73 27.62
N TYR A 492 -4.75 -2.61 26.82
CA TYR A 492 -4.66 -2.85 25.38
C TYR A 492 -3.81 -1.78 24.68
N TYR A 493 -3.95 -0.49 25.02
CA TYR A 493 -3.05 0.55 24.50
C TYR A 493 -1.59 0.34 24.91
N GLU A 494 -1.33 -0.04 26.16
CA GLU A 494 0.02 -0.34 26.66
C GLU A 494 0.62 -1.56 25.93
N SER A 495 -0.18 -2.59 25.68
CA SER A 495 0.23 -3.76 24.90
C SER A 495 0.53 -3.40 23.44
N ALA A 496 -0.31 -2.57 22.81
CA ALA A 496 -0.06 -2.05 21.46
C ALA A 496 1.24 -1.24 21.41
N LEU A 497 1.49 -0.38 22.41
CA LEU A 497 2.71 0.42 22.53
C LEU A 497 3.96 -0.45 22.62
N GLU A 498 3.93 -1.52 23.41
CA GLU A 498 5.02 -2.51 23.48
C GLU A 498 5.30 -3.11 22.10
N LYS A 499 4.26 -3.57 21.40
CA LYS A 499 4.41 -4.17 20.06
C LYS A 499 4.89 -3.16 19.01
N ILE A 500 4.48 -1.89 19.10
CA ILE A 500 4.97 -0.82 18.23
C ILE A 500 6.47 -0.59 18.46
N ASN A 501 6.92 -0.50 19.71
CA ASN A 501 8.35 -0.30 20.01
C ASN A 501 9.19 -1.50 19.55
N LEU A 502 8.68 -2.74 19.71
CA LEU A 502 9.32 -3.93 19.15
C LEU A 502 9.38 -3.87 17.62
N SER A 503 8.29 -3.47 16.97
CA SER A 503 8.24 -3.34 15.51
C SER A 503 9.25 -2.32 15.00
N LEU A 504 9.36 -1.14 15.63
CA LEU A 504 10.35 -0.11 15.30
C LEU A 504 11.81 -0.58 15.44
N SER A 505 12.07 -1.65 16.19
CA SER A 505 13.42 -2.20 16.39
C SER A 505 13.83 -3.30 15.40
N ILE A 506 12.94 -3.71 14.50
CA ILE A 506 13.19 -4.79 13.53
C ILE A 506 14.17 -4.34 12.44
N ASN A 507 15.02 -5.27 11.99
CA ASN A 507 15.81 -5.08 10.78
C ASN A 507 14.92 -5.14 9.54
N THR A 508 14.58 -3.96 9.01
CA THR A 508 13.69 -3.77 7.85
C THR A 508 14.17 -4.50 6.59
N SER A 509 15.49 -4.64 6.39
CA SER A 509 16.05 -5.32 5.23
C SER A 509 15.82 -6.83 5.25
N GLN A 510 15.79 -7.45 6.44
CA GLN A 510 15.55 -8.90 6.58
C GLN A 510 14.06 -9.24 6.59
N ALA A 511 13.21 -8.27 6.90
CA ALA A 511 11.75 -8.43 6.96
C ALA A 511 11.02 -7.99 5.67
N HIS A 512 11.75 -7.71 4.58
CA HIS A 512 11.20 -7.26 3.29
C HIS A 512 10.45 -5.91 3.39
N LEU A 513 11.05 -4.94 4.07
CA LEU A 513 10.48 -3.60 4.36
C LEU A 513 11.43 -2.43 4.09
N LYS A 514 12.58 -2.67 3.45
CA LYS A 514 13.56 -1.63 3.15
C LYS A 514 13.00 -0.51 2.27
N LEU A 515 12.14 -0.82 1.31
CA LEU A 515 11.52 0.18 0.43
C LEU A 515 10.44 1.01 1.15
N SER A 516 9.84 0.47 2.21
CA SER A 516 8.76 1.11 2.97
C SER A 516 9.18 1.68 4.31
N GLU A 517 10.44 1.48 4.74
CA GLU A 517 10.98 1.82 6.06
C GLU A 517 10.55 3.20 6.57
N GLU A 518 10.83 4.26 5.82
CA GLU A 518 10.51 5.63 6.23
C GLU A 518 9.00 5.84 6.47
N LYS A 519 8.16 5.36 5.55
CA LYS A 519 6.69 5.50 5.65
C LYS A 519 6.09 4.62 6.74
N ARG A 520 6.62 3.40 6.87
CA ARG A 520 6.27 2.46 7.93
C ARG A 520 6.57 3.07 9.29
N ASP A 521 7.79 3.57 9.49
CA ASP A 521 8.22 4.14 10.77
C ASP A 521 7.41 5.39 11.10
N SER A 522 7.18 6.27 10.12
CA SER A 522 6.28 7.42 10.30
C SER A 522 4.87 7.00 10.74
N THR A 523 4.34 5.92 10.17
CA THR A 523 3.02 5.37 10.54
C THR A 523 3.04 4.78 11.96
N LEU A 524 4.05 3.98 12.30
CA LEU A 524 4.22 3.40 13.63
C LEU A 524 4.40 4.48 14.71
N GLN A 525 5.15 5.55 14.43
CA GLN A 525 5.31 6.68 15.35
C GLN A 525 3.99 7.43 15.56
N ALA A 526 3.17 7.59 14.50
CA ALA A 526 1.84 8.20 14.64
C ALA A 526 0.91 7.32 15.49
N LEU A 527 0.92 6.00 15.30
CA LEU A 527 0.16 5.05 16.12
C LEU A 527 0.65 5.03 17.58
N LYS A 528 1.97 5.15 17.79
CA LYS A 528 2.56 5.29 19.13
C LYS A 528 2.01 6.52 19.85
N LEU A 529 2.00 7.67 19.18
CA LEU A 529 1.47 8.91 19.73
C LEU A 529 -0.03 8.80 20.04
N ILE A 530 -0.80 8.08 19.23
CA ILE A 530 -2.22 7.76 19.51
C ILE A 530 -2.35 6.97 20.82
N CYS A 531 -1.56 5.90 21.00
CA CYS A 531 -1.56 5.12 22.24
C CYS A 531 -1.24 6.00 23.46
N GLU A 532 -0.14 6.77 23.40
CA GLU A 532 0.31 7.63 24.51
C GLU A 532 -0.76 8.68 24.86
N THR A 533 -1.29 9.37 23.85
CA THR A 533 -2.36 10.37 24.03
C THR A 533 -3.61 9.75 24.66
N ASN A 534 -4.04 8.58 24.16
CA ASN A 534 -5.25 7.93 24.64
C ASN A 534 -5.08 7.36 26.06
N ILE A 535 -3.92 6.80 26.40
CA ILE A 535 -3.60 6.36 27.77
C ILE A 535 -3.72 7.54 28.74
N ASP A 536 -3.07 8.66 28.42
CA ASP A 536 -3.08 9.85 29.27
C ASP A 536 -4.49 10.41 29.44
N LYS A 537 -5.27 10.49 28.36
CA LYS A 537 -6.65 11.00 28.41
C LYS A 537 -7.58 10.06 29.17
N VAL A 538 -7.49 8.74 28.96
CA VAL A 538 -8.35 7.76 29.65
C VAL A 538 -8.03 7.70 31.15
N LYS A 539 -6.75 7.82 31.54
CA LYS A 539 -6.33 7.83 32.96
C LYS A 539 -6.69 9.13 33.68
N ASN A 540 -6.49 10.28 33.03
CA ASN A 540 -6.58 11.59 33.68
C ASN A 540 -7.97 12.24 33.59
N THR A 541 -8.85 11.78 32.69
CA THR A 541 -10.20 12.33 32.57
C THR A 541 -11.13 11.64 33.56
N SER A 542 -11.67 12.41 34.50
CA SER A 542 -12.65 11.93 35.47
C SER A 542 -13.82 11.21 34.80
N SER A 543 -14.36 10.17 35.43
CA SER A 543 -15.46 9.37 34.87
C SER A 543 -16.69 10.21 34.51
N THR A 544 -16.90 11.34 35.17
CA THR A 544 -17.98 12.30 34.90
C THR A 544 -17.70 13.20 33.69
N GLN A 545 -16.44 13.39 33.27
CA GLN A 545 -16.05 14.23 32.14
C GLN A 545 -15.66 13.46 30.89
N GLN A 546 -15.58 12.13 30.95
CA GLN A 546 -15.21 11.31 29.79
C GLN A 546 -16.12 11.51 28.57
N HIS A 547 -17.37 11.95 28.75
CA HIS A 547 -18.28 12.27 27.66
C HIS A 547 -17.90 13.53 26.84
N THR A 548 -16.94 14.35 27.30
CA THR A 548 -16.49 15.57 26.60
C THR A 548 -15.32 15.33 25.66
N LEU A 549 -14.74 14.12 25.66
CA LEU A 549 -13.67 13.77 24.75
C LEU A 549 -14.24 13.48 23.35
N GLN A 550 -13.64 14.11 22.34
CA GLN A 550 -14.01 13.92 20.95
C GLN A 550 -12.97 13.07 20.22
N TRP A 551 -13.46 12.24 19.31
CA TRP A 551 -12.62 11.40 18.48
C TRP A 551 -12.10 12.24 17.32
N SER A 552 -10.78 12.25 17.16
CA SER A 552 -10.10 12.93 16.06
C SER A 552 -9.24 11.91 15.32
N ASN A 553 -9.20 12.01 14.00
CA ASN A 553 -8.33 11.20 13.13
C ASN A 553 -7.12 12.01 12.64
N ALA A 554 -6.74 13.06 13.38
CA ALA A 554 -5.75 14.04 12.94
C ALA A 554 -4.31 13.49 12.89
N LEU A 555 -3.96 12.59 13.81
CA LEU A 555 -2.60 12.02 13.87
C LEU A 555 -2.41 10.93 12.81
N GLN A 556 -3.36 10.01 12.72
CA GLN A 556 -3.36 8.94 11.76
C GLN A 556 -4.82 8.48 11.53
N PRO A 557 -5.29 8.29 10.29
CA PRO A 557 -6.72 8.11 9.99
C PRO A 557 -7.29 6.68 10.16
N TRP A 558 -6.47 5.72 10.58
CA TRP A 558 -6.83 4.34 10.91
C TRP A 558 -7.39 4.20 12.31
N PHE A 559 -6.86 4.98 13.26
CA PHE A 559 -7.28 4.93 14.65
C PHE A 559 -7.48 6.34 15.20
N PRO A 560 -8.51 6.52 16.03
CA PRO A 560 -8.84 7.82 16.59
C PRO A 560 -7.97 8.14 17.80
N ASN A 561 -7.60 9.40 17.92
CA ASN A 561 -7.04 9.99 19.11
C ASN A 561 -8.09 10.80 19.88
N LEU A 562 -8.05 10.74 21.21
CA LEU A 562 -8.92 11.49 22.10
C LEU A 562 -8.43 12.94 22.20
N ALA A 563 -9.23 13.87 21.69
CA ALA A 563 -9.03 15.30 21.86
C ALA A 563 -9.97 15.84 22.96
N SER A 564 -9.49 16.78 23.77
CA SER A 564 -10.38 17.60 24.61
C SER A 564 -11.15 18.55 23.70
N SER A 565 -12.49 18.64 23.87
CA SER A 565 -13.29 19.61 23.14
C SER A 565 -12.70 21.02 23.31
N ILE A 566 -12.30 21.65 22.21
CA ILE A 566 -12.03 23.08 22.20
C ILE A 566 -13.40 23.75 22.34
N ASN A 567 -13.65 24.37 23.48
CA ASN A 567 -14.79 25.27 23.65
C ASN A 567 -14.58 26.56 22.85
#